data_AF-A0A1L7D450-F1
#
_entry.id   AF-A0A1L7D450-F1
#
_cell.length_a   1.000
_cell.length_b   1.000
_cell.length_c   1.000
_cell.angle_alpha   90.00
_cell.angle_beta   90.00
_cell.angle_gamma   90.00
#
_symmetry.space_group_name_H-M   'P 1'
#
loop_
_entity.id
_entity.type
_entity.pdbx_description
1 polymer ?
#
loop_
_entity_poly.entity_id
_entity_poly.type
_entity_poly.pdbx_seq_one_letter_code
_entity_poly.pdbx_strand_id
1 'polypeptide(L)'
;MDYKNFDTTTDPALVYDRELIEGPIRAALVENFARAAVGFPVRTGAGRRPYHLEVELVGCAYAGGAPCFDYPERPSTGTILARRADGQETQFSADGMSWQDLEDRLHGFMLDWNHDLTALLQEARRCRKKAQEAEQALRAARSGQAAAIRQIRSLGGVTTRDISKLTGVPGRTVDVTLRPKQP
;
A
#
# COMPACT_ATOMS: atom_id res chain seq x y z
N MET A 1 -5.59 -15.10 0.19
CA MET A 1 -4.84 -14.02 -0.50
C MET A 1 -3.36 -14.35 -0.44
N ASP A 2 -2.76 -14.70 -1.57
CA ASP A 2 -1.34 -15.02 -1.69
C ASP A 2 -0.51 -13.72 -1.78
N TYR A 3 0.28 -13.43 -0.74
CA TYR A 3 1.15 -12.24 -0.64
C TYR A 3 2.51 -12.41 -1.34
N LYS A 4 2.61 -13.25 -2.37
CA LYS A 4 3.92 -13.72 -2.88
C LYS A 4 4.63 -12.82 -3.90
N ASN A 5 4.04 -11.71 -4.36
CA ASN A 5 4.62 -10.94 -5.47
C ASN A 5 4.74 -9.42 -5.21
N PHE A 6 4.95 -9.00 -3.96
CA PHE A 6 5.47 -7.64 -3.73
C PHE A 6 7.00 -7.70 -3.78
N ASP A 7 7.57 -7.22 -4.87
CA ASP A 7 8.99 -6.91 -4.95
C ASP A 7 9.28 -5.75 -3.99
N THR A 8 9.98 -6.03 -2.90
CA THR A 8 10.16 -5.10 -1.77
C THR A 8 11.46 -4.29 -1.85
N THR A 9 12.17 -4.31 -2.98
CA THR A 9 13.56 -3.83 -3.06
C THR A 9 13.74 -2.39 -3.52
N THR A 10 12.71 -1.73 -4.05
CA THR A 10 12.77 -0.33 -4.51
C THR A 10 11.72 0.51 -3.81
N ASP A 11 12.06 1.73 -3.40
CA ASP A 11 11.05 2.74 -3.07
C ASP A 11 10.30 3.00 -4.38
N PRO A 12 9.00 2.69 -4.50
CA PRO A 12 8.29 2.82 -5.76
C PRO A 12 8.00 4.30 -5.98
N ALA A 13 8.98 5.07 -6.47
CA ALA A 13 8.72 6.43 -6.91
C ALA A 13 7.59 6.38 -7.94
N LEU A 14 6.47 7.01 -7.61
CA LEU A 14 5.41 7.26 -8.57
C LEU A 14 5.95 8.27 -9.57
N VAL A 15 6.08 7.84 -10.82
CA VAL A 15 6.44 8.69 -11.94
C VAL A 15 5.13 9.14 -12.57
N TYR A 16 4.88 10.44 -12.45
CA TYR A 16 3.73 11.12 -13.02
C TYR A 16 4.22 12.04 -14.14
N ASP A 17 3.72 11.81 -15.35
CA ASP A 17 4.13 12.56 -16.52
C ASP A 17 3.20 13.77 -16.70
N ARG A 18 3.69 14.95 -16.32
CA ARG A 18 2.92 16.20 -16.36
C ARG A 18 2.47 16.53 -17.78
N GLU A 19 3.30 16.21 -18.77
CA GLU A 19 3.05 16.51 -20.19
C GLU A 19 1.84 15.74 -20.76
N LEU A 20 1.36 14.71 -20.06
CA LEU A 20 0.20 13.91 -20.47
C LEU A 20 -1.14 14.41 -19.90
N ILE A 21 -1.17 15.51 -19.14
CA ILE A 21 -2.42 16.03 -18.55
C ILE A 21 -3.26 16.79 -19.57
N GLU A 22 -2.66 17.77 -20.24
CA GLU A 22 -3.38 18.77 -21.00
C GLU A 22 -4.17 18.17 -22.18
N GLY A 23 -3.50 17.34 -22.99
CA GLY A 23 -4.09 16.76 -24.20
C GLY A 23 -5.39 15.97 -23.96
N PRO A 24 -5.40 14.97 -23.07
CA PRO A 24 -6.60 14.21 -22.73
C PRO A 24 -7.75 15.05 -22.17
N ILE A 25 -7.45 16.06 -21.34
CA ILE A 25 -8.47 16.97 -20.82
C ILE A 25 -9.10 17.79 -21.95
N ARG A 26 -8.27 18.36 -22.83
CA ARG A 26 -8.77 19.09 -24.00
C ARG A 26 -9.70 18.23 -24.85
N ALA A 27 -9.28 17.00 -25.14
CA ALA A 27 -10.11 16.06 -25.92
C ALA A 27 -11.46 15.78 -25.24
N ALA A 28 -11.44 15.47 -23.94
CA ALA A 28 -12.65 15.13 -23.20
C ALA A 28 -13.64 16.31 -23.06
N LEU A 29 -13.15 17.54 -22.91
CA LEU A 29 -14.00 18.74 -22.84
C LEU A 29 -14.60 19.13 -24.19
N VAL A 30 -13.94 18.79 -25.30
CA VAL A 30 -14.53 18.95 -26.65
C VAL A 30 -15.70 17.99 -26.84
N GLU A 31 -15.60 16.76 -26.33
CA GLU A 31 -16.65 15.76 -26.42
C GLU A 31 -17.84 16.06 -25.50
N ASN A 32 -17.60 16.57 -24.29
CA ASN A 32 -18.64 16.96 -23.35
C ASN A 32 -18.19 18.11 -22.43
N PHE A 33 -18.47 19.34 -22.88
CA PHE A 33 -18.02 20.56 -22.19
C PHE A 33 -18.71 20.82 -20.83
N ALA A 34 -19.85 20.17 -20.55
CA ALA A 34 -20.53 20.32 -19.26
C ALA A 34 -19.87 19.46 -18.17
N ARG A 35 -19.42 18.26 -18.53
CA ARG A 35 -18.79 17.30 -17.63
C ARG A 35 -17.87 16.35 -18.39
N ALA A 36 -16.61 16.28 -17.97
CA ALA A 36 -15.62 15.38 -18.55
C ALA A 36 -14.95 14.52 -17.47
N ALA A 37 -14.60 13.28 -17.81
CA ALA A 37 -13.86 12.38 -16.92
C ALA A 37 -12.63 11.84 -17.66
N VAL A 38 -11.45 11.94 -17.03
CA VAL A 38 -10.16 11.59 -17.64
C VAL A 38 -9.35 10.72 -16.69
N GLY A 39 -8.77 9.64 -17.21
CA GLY A 39 -7.91 8.74 -16.45
C GLY A 39 -6.45 8.89 -16.86
N PHE A 40 -5.56 9.19 -15.92
CA PHE A 40 -4.12 9.27 -16.15
C PHE A 40 -3.40 8.03 -15.63
N PRO A 41 -2.57 7.37 -16.45
CA PRO A 41 -1.74 6.27 -15.98
C PRO A 41 -0.59 6.81 -15.14
N VAL A 42 -0.38 6.23 -13.97
CA VAL A 42 0.70 6.58 -13.04
C VAL A 42 1.63 5.39 -12.94
N ARG A 43 2.91 5.57 -13.27
CA ARG A 43 3.86 4.45 -13.30
C ARG A 43 4.60 4.36 -11.98
N THR A 44 4.89 3.13 -11.54
CA THR A 44 5.93 2.90 -10.54
C THR A 44 7.28 2.80 -11.25
N GLY A 45 8.35 3.27 -10.63
CA GLY A 45 9.72 3.12 -11.15
C GLY A 45 10.13 1.67 -11.47
N ALA A 46 9.41 0.66 -10.94
CA ALA A 46 9.62 -0.76 -11.21
C ALA A 46 8.79 -1.33 -12.38
N GLY A 47 8.10 -0.49 -13.15
CA GLY A 47 7.46 -0.88 -14.41
C GLY A 47 6.28 -1.83 -14.29
N ARG A 48 5.71 -2.05 -13.09
CA ARG A 48 4.58 -2.97 -12.90
C ARG A 48 3.38 -2.26 -12.28
N ARG A 49 2.37 -2.12 -13.15
CA ARG A 49 1.00 -1.61 -13.00
C ARG A 49 0.87 -0.09 -13.05
N PRO A 50 0.13 0.46 -14.05
CA PRO A 50 -0.32 1.83 -13.97
C PRO A 50 -1.33 1.93 -12.82
N TYR A 51 -1.10 2.80 -11.85
CA TYR A 51 -2.22 3.31 -11.06
C TYR A 51 -3.01 4.29 -11.93
N HIS A 52 -4.23 4.60 -11.50
CA HIS A 52 -5.09 5.54 -12.20
C HIS A 52 -5.37 6.74 -11.30
N LEU A 53 -5.20 7.92 -11.87
CA LEU A 53 -5.76 9.16 -11.36
C LEU A 53 -6.98 9.47 -12.24
N GLU A 54 -8.16 9.45 -11.64
CA GLU A 54 -9.40 9.87 -12.29
C GLU A 54 -9.64 11.34 -12.00
N VAL A 55 -9.86 12.15 -13.03
CA VAL A 55 -10.19 13.57 -12.90
C VAL A 55 -11.53 13.81 -13.56
N GLU A 56 -12.46 14.31 -12.77
CA GLU A 56 -13.75 14.78 -13.23
C GLU A 56 -13.78 16.31 -13.23
N LEU A 57 -14.22 16.88 -14.34
CA LEU A 57 -14.30 18.31 -14.59
C LEU A 57 -15.76 18.68 -14.76
N VAL A 58 -16.26 19.63 -13.97
CA VAL A 58 -17.66 20.08 -14.01
C VAL A 58 -17.68 21.58 -14.24
N GLY A 59 -18.28 22.02 -15.35
CA GLY A 59 -18.35 23.45 -15.69
C GLY A 59 -16.99 24.09 -16.01
N CYS A 60 -15.98 23.28 -16.34
CA CYS A 60 -14.61 23.74 -16.65
C CYS A 60 -14.41 24.13 -18.12
N ALA A 61 -15.47 24.54 -18.81
CA ALA A 61 -15.41 25.01 -20.19
C ALA A 61 -16.35 26.20 -20.40
N TYR A 62 -15.91 27.15 -21.23
CA TYR A 62 -16.72 28.26 -21.70
C TYR A 62 -17.71 27.81 -22.77
N ALA A 63 -18.70 28.68 -23.06
CA ALA A 63 -19.58 28.49 -24.20
C ALA A 63 -18.75 28.30 -25.49
N GLY A 64 -18.93 27.16 -26.17
CA GLY A 64 -18.12 26.76 -27.32
C GLY A 64 -17.05 25.70 -27.03
N GLY A 65 -16.95 25.20 -25.79
CA GLY A 65 -16.11 24.04 -25.44
C GLY A 65 -14.64 24.37 -25.15
N ALA A 66 -14.26 25.65 -25.15
CA ALA A 66 -12.93 26.08 -24.75
C ALA A 66 -12.71 25.84 -23.24
N PRO A 67 -11.67 25.11 -22.81
CA PRO A 67 -11.37 24.89 -21.41
C PRO A 67 -11.18 26.21 -20.64
N CYS A 68 -11.63 26.26 -19.37
CA CYS A 68 -11.47 27.46 -18.55
C CYS A 68 -10.00 27.83 -18.29
N PHE A 69 -9.10 26.83 -18.36
CA PHE A 69 -7.66 26.95 -18.14
C PHE A 69 -6.92 27.74 -19.24
N ASP A 70 -7.53 27.90 -20.41
CA ASP A 70 -6.97 28.70 -21.51
C ASP A 70 -7.07 30.20 -21.25
N TYR A 71 -7.98 30.61 -20.36
CA TYR A 71 -8.25 32.02 -20.02
C TYR A 71 -8.38 32.15 -18.49
N PRO A 72 -7.29 31.96 -17.73
CA PRO A 72 -7.32 31.99 -16.26
C PRO A 72 -7.75 33.35 -15.71
N GLU A 73 -7.57 34.44 -16.45
CA GLU A 73 -8.01 35.78 -16.05
C GLU A 73 -9.52 35.98 -16.10
N ARG A 74 -10.26 35.08 -16.75
CA ARG A 74 -11.72 35.15 -16.84
C ARG A 74 -12.36 34.37 -15.70
N PRO A 75 -13.47 34.87 -15.14
CA PRO A 75 -14.20 34.13 -14.13
C PRO A 75 -14.73 32.83 -14.75
N SER A 76 -14.34 31.71 -14.15
CA SER A 76 -14.98 30.41 -14.34
C SER A 76 -15.79 30.09 -13.08
N THR A 77 -16.56 29.01 -13.11
CA THR A 77 -17.21 28.42 -11.92
C THR A 77 -16.91 26.92 -11.87
N GLY A 78 -15.81 26.54 -12.53
CA GLY A 78 -15.46 25.16 -12.78
C GLY A 78 -15.02 24.47 -11.50
N THR A 79 -15.40 23.21 -11.37
CA THR A 79 -14.98 22.37 -10.25
C THR A 79 -14.24 21.16 -10.78
N ILE A 80 -13.14 20.82 -10.13
CA ILE A 80 -12.28 19.70 -10.48
C ILE A 80 -12.27 18.75 -9.30
N LEU A 81 -12.71 17.53 -9.55
CA LEU A 81 -12.68 16.43 -8.60
C LEU A 81 -11.61 15.44 -9.08
N ALA A 82 -10.61 15.18 -8.24
CA ALA A 82 -9.56 14.23 -8.53
C ALA A 82 -9.62 13.06 -7.56
N ARG A 83 -9.64 11.83 -8.07
CA ARG A 83 -9.71 10.59 -7.30
C ARG A 83 -8.53 9.69 -7.63
N ARG A 84 -7.84 9.22 -6.59
CA ARG A 84 -6.76 8.23 -6.69
C ARG A 84 -7.31 6.80 -6.65
N ALA A 85 -6.49 5.83 -7.04
CA ALA A 85 -6.87 4.42 -7.02
C ALA A 85 -7.08 3.84 -5.60
N ASP A 86 -6.59 4.51 -4.56
CA ASP A 86 -6.86 4.14 -3.16
C ASP A 86 -8.22 4.67 -2.64
N GLY A 87 -8.96 5.39 -3.49
CA GLY A 87 -10.27 5.98 -3.17
C GLY A 87 -10.19 7.35 -2.48
N GLN A 88 -8.99 7.90 -2.26
CA GLN A 88 -8.86 9.29 -1.79
C GLN A 88 -9.32 10.26 -2.88
N GLU A 89 -10.10 11.25 -2.47
CA GLU A 89 -10.63 12.29 -3.34
C GLU A 89 -10.18 13.66 -2.85
N THR A 90 -9.90 14.55 -3.80
CA THR A 90 -9.71 15.97 -3.53
C THR A 90 -10.52 16.79 -4.51
N GLN A 91 -10.91 17.99 -4.09
CA GLN A 91 -11.68 18.91 -4.89
C GLN A 91 -11.00 20.28 -4.87
N PHE A 92 -10.95 20.91 -6.04
CA PHE A 92 -10.46 22.28 -6.16
C PHE A 92 -11.29 23.07 -7.16
N SER A 93 -11.39 24.38 -6.92
CA SER A 93 -12.00 25.32 -7.85
C SER A 93 -11.06 25.53 -9.04
N ALA A 94 -11.63 25.64 -10.24
CA ALA A 94 -10.94 26.00 -11.47
C ALA A 94 -10.84 27.52 -11.68
N ASP A 95 -11.40 28.32 -10.76
CA ASP A 95 -11.45 29.77 -10.88
C ASP A 95 -10.03 30.35 -10.80
N GLY A 96 -9.63 31.12 -11.81
CA GLY A 96 -8.28 31.69 -11.86
C GLY A 96 -7.17 30.69 -12.21
N MET A 97 -7.51 29.43 -12.51
CA MET A 97 -6.53 28.35 -12.66
C MET A 97 -5.96 28.31 -14.08
N SER A 98 -4.63 28.35 -14.21
CA SER A 98 -3.93 28.03 -15.46
C SER A 98 -3.73 26.52 -15.62
N TRP A 99 -3.30 26.08 -16.81
CA TRP A 99 -2.87 24.69 -17.01
C TRP A 99 -1.75 24.28 -16.06
N GLN A 100 -0.77 25.17 -15.85
CA GLN A 100 0.35 24.91 -14.93
C GLN A 100 -0.14 24.69 -13.49
N ASP A 101 -1.10 25.48 -13.03
CA ASP A 101 -1.68 25.34 -11.68
C ASP A 101 -2.44 24.02 -11.52
N LEU A 102 -3.16 23.60 -12.56
CA LEU A 102 -3.85 22.31 -12.58
C LEU A 102 -2.83 21.16 -12.49
N GLU A 103 -1.80 21.20 -13.32
CA GLU A 103 -0.73 20.21 -13.31
C GLU A 103 -0.03 20.12 -11.96
N ASP A 104 0.30 21.27 -11.36
CA ASP A 104 0.96 21.33 -10.06
C ASP A 104 0.08 20.80 -8.94
N ARG A 105 -1.23 21.08 -8.95
CA ARG A 105 -2.18 20.54 -7.97
C ARG A 105 -2.36 19.04 -8.11
N LEU A 106 -2.57 18.54 -9.33
CA LEU A 106 -2.72 17.11 -9.58
C LEU A 106 -1.41 16.37 -9.24
N HIS A 107 -0.26 16.94 -9.58
CA HIS A 107 1.04 16.37 -9.24
C HIS A 107 1.28 16.38 -7.73
N GLY A 108 1.01 17.49 -7.03
CA GLY A 108 1.12 17.57 -5.57
C GLY A 108 0.24 16.55 -4.87
N PHE A 109 -1.01 16.43 -5.32
CA PHE A 109 -1.91 15.37 -4.85
C PHE A 109 -1.32 13.99 -5.11
N MET A 110 -0.69 13.72 -6.25
CA MET A 110 -0.04 12.42 -6.49
C MET A 110 1.24 12.20 -5.65
N LEU A 111 1.98 13.26 -5.33
CA LEU A 111 3.18 13.19 -4.50
C LEU A 111 2.85 12.84 -3.04
N ASP A 112 1.77 13.40 -2.50
CA ASP A 112 1.28 13.06 -1.15
C ASP A 112 0.98 11.56 -1.06
N TRP A 113 0.41 10.97 -2.12
CA TRP A 113 0.16 9.53 -2.17
C TRP A 113 1.44 8.71 -2.08
N ASN A 114 2.51 9.15 -2.75
CA ASN A 114 3.80 8.48 -2.69
C ASN A 114 4.34 8.50 -1.25
N HIS A 115 4.20 9.62 -0.54
CA HIS A 115 4.59 9.73 0.86
C HIS A 115 3.81 8.74 1.75
N ASP A 116 2.48 8.70 1.62
CA ASP A 116 1.62 7.80 2.37
C ASP A 116 1.96 6.32 2.12
N LEU A 117 2.19 5.95 0.86
CA LEU A 117 2.58 4.60 0.47
C LEU A 117 3.93 4.21 1.06
N THR A 118 4.93 5.08 0.99
CA THR A 118 6.25 4.83 1.59
C THR A 118 6.13 4.65 3.10
N ALA A 119 5.32 5.48 3.79
CA ALA A 119 5.08 5.35 5.23
C ALA A 119 4.42 4.00 5.58
N LEU A 120 3.37 3.61 4.86
CA LEU A 120 2.67 2.34 5.05
C LEU A 120 3.59 1.13 4.79
N LEU A 121 4.41 1.18 3.75
CA LEU A 121 5.38 0.13 3.45
C LEU A 121 6.46 0.00 4.53
N GLN A 122 6.93 1.12 5.06
CA GLN A 122 7.89 1.11 6.18
C GLN A 122 7.27 0.49 7.43
N GLU A 123 6.02 0.80 7.75
CA GLU A 123 5.34 0.21 8.91
C GLU A 123 5.11 -1.29 8.69
N ALA A 124 4.66 -1.71 7.51
CA ALA A 124 4.52 -3.12 7.17
C ALA A 124 5.85 -3.90 7.31
N ARG A 125 6.97 -3.30 6.89
CA ARG A 125 8.32 -3.87 7.10
C ARG A 125 8.67 -4.02 8.58
N ARG A 126 8.36 -3.01 9.41
CA ARG A 126 8.58 -3.06 10.86
C ARG A 126 7.74 -4.15 11.52
N CYS A 127 6.46 -4.25 11.19
CA CYS A 127 5.58 -5.32 11.68
C CYS A 127 6.09 -6.71 11.29
N ARG A 128 6.52 -6.89 10.02
CA ARG A 128 7.08 -8.16 9.55
C ARG A 128 8.35 -8.54 10.33
N LYS A 129 9.25 -7.60 10.57
CA LYS A 129 10.47 -7.85 11.35
C LYS A 129 10.14 -8.28 12.78
N LYS A 130 9.23 -7.57 13.47
CA LYS A 130 8.78 -7.95 14.81
C LYS A 130 8.15 -9.35 14.86
N ALA A 131 7.34 -9.69 13.84
CA ALA A 131 6.75 -11.03 13.74
C ALA A 131 7.81 -12.13 13.56
N GLN A 132 8.84 -11.88 12.74
CA GLN A 132 9.96 -12.80 12.56
C GLN A 132 10.78 -12.98 13.84
N GLU A 133 11.06 -11.90 14.57
CA GLU A 133 11.76 -11.95 15.86
C GLU A 133 10.95 -12.73 16.90
N ALA A 134 9.64 -12.48 16.99
CA ALA A 134 8.75 -13.24 17.87
C ALA A 134 8.68 -14.73 17.51
N GLU A 135 8.67 -15.06 16.22
CA GLU A 135 8.69 -16.45 15.76
C GLU A 135 10.02 -17.13 16.10
N GLN A 136 11.15 -16.45 15.92
CA GLN A 136 12.48 -16.94 16.31
C GLN A 136 12.57 -17.18 17.83
N ALA A 137 12.09 -16.24 18.64
CA ALA A 137 12.04 -16.37 20.09
C ALA A 137 11.17 -17.57 20.52
N LEU A 138 10.02 -17.77 19.89
CA LEU A 138 9.15 -18.92 20.16
C LEU A 138 9.83 -20.25 19.79
N ARG A 139 10.55 -20.30 18.67
CA ARG A 139 11.33 -21.48 18.27
C ARG A 139 12.44 -21.80 19.27
N ALA A 140 13.16 -20.78 19.75
CA ALA A 140 14.20 -20.93 20.77
C ALA A 140 13.63 -21.39 22.13
N ALA A 141 12.50 -20.85 22.55
CA ALA A 141 11.82 -21.29 23.78
C ALA A 141 11.37 -22.75 23.69
N ARG A 142 10.80 -23.15 22.54
CA ARG A 142 10.39 -24.55 22.29
C ARG A 142 11.58 -25.50 22.27
N SER A 143 12.71 -25.11 21.68
CA SER A 143 13.91 -25.95 21.67
C SER A 143 14.51 -26.10 23.06
N GLY A 144 14.55 -25.02 23.86
CA GLY A 144 14.95 -25.06 25.26
C GLY A 144 14.05 -25.95 26.12
N GLN A 145 12.73 -25.85 25.97
CA GLN A 145 11.76 -26.73 26.62
C GLN A 145 11.99 -28.21 26.25
N ALA A 146 12.23 -28.49 24.97
CA ALA A 146 12.52 -29.84 24.50
C ALA A 146 13.86 -30.38 25.02
N ALA A 147 14.87 -29.53 25.20
CA ALA A 147 16.14 -29.91 25.81
C ALA A 147 15.95 -30.24 27.30
N ALA A 148 15.22 -29.41 28.04
CA ALA A 148 14.92 -29.65 29.46
C ALA A 148 14.13 -30.94 29.69
N ILE A 149 13.10 -31.21 28.88
CA ILE A 149 12.33 -32.47 28.93
C ILE A 149 13.26 -33.69 28.71
N ARG A 150 14.17 -33.62 27.74
CA ARG A 150 15.15 -34.70 27.47
C ARG A 150 16.15 -34.87 28.60
N GLN A 151 16.61 -33.77 29.21
CA GLN A 151 17.52 -33.82 30.36
C GLN A 151 16.85 -34.47 31.58
N ILE A 152 15.61 -34.08 31.92
CA ILE A 152 14.85 -34.72 33.02
C ILE A 152 14.68 -36.22 32.75
N ARG A 153 14.34 -36.59 31.51
CA ARG A 153 14.21 -38.01 31.13
C ARG A 153 15.52 -38.79 31.29
N SER A 154 16.67 -38.14 31.05
CA SER A 154 17.99 -38.77 31.19
C SER A 154 18.41 -39.06 32.64
N LEU A 155 17.79 -38.43 33.64
CA LEU A 155 18.07 -38.69 35.06
C LEU A 155 17.62 -40.10 35.53
N GLY A 156 16.85 -40.83 34.71
CA GLY A 156 16.40 -42.19 34.99
C GLY A 156 15.24 -42.25 36.00
N GLY A 157 14.37 -43.25 35.87
CA GLY A 157 13.26 -43.48 36.81
C GLY A 157 12.07 -42.52 36.71
N VAL A 158 12.12 -41.48 35.88
CA VAL A 158 11.05 -40.47 35.73
C VAL A 158 10.13 -40.82 34.56
N THR A 159 8.82 -40.97 34.80
CA THR A 159 7.82 -41.27 33.75
C THR A 159 7.35 -40.00 33.01
N THR A 160 6.71 -40.14 31.85
CA THR A 160 6.06 -39.00 31.15
C THR A 160 5.10 -38.25 32.08
N ARG A 161 4.38 -38.96 32.96
CA ARG A 161 3.46 -38.37 33.93
C ARG A 161 4.19 -37.48 34.94
N ASP A 162 5.36 -37.92 35.39
CA ASP A 162 6.16 -37.18 36.37
C ASP A 162 6.79 -35.93 35.73
N ILE A 163 7.29 -36.05 34.48
CA ILE A 163 7.78 -34.90 33.70
C ILE A 163 6.65 -33.89 33.47
N SER A 164 5.46 -34.36 33.12
CA SER A 164 4.28 -33.51 32.90
C SER A 164 3.91 -32.74 34.18
N LYS A 165 3.93 -33.40 35.35
CA LYS A 165 3.70 -32.75 36.65
C LYS A 165 4.80 -31.74 37.02
N LEU A 166 6.07 -32.08 36.78
CA LEU A 166 7.22 -31.24 37.12
C LEU A 166 7.33 -29.98 36.24
N THR A 167 6.97 -30.10 34.97
CA THR A 167 7.16 -29.03 33.97
C THR A 167 5.87 -28.27 33.65
N GLY A 168 4.70 -28.75 34.11
CA GLY A 168 3.39 -28.21 33.76
C GLY A 168 2.99 -28.45 32.29
N VAL A 169 3.79 -29.21 31.54
CA VAL A 169 3.57 -29.48 30.11
C VAL A 169 2.60 -30.65 29.95
N PRO A 170 1.58 -30.57 29.08
CA PRO A 170 0.67 -31.69 28.84
C PRO A 170 1.42 -32.97 28.42
N GLY A 171 1.05 -34.12 28.97
CA GLY A 171 1.71 -35.41 28.70
C GLY A 171 1.85 -35.74 27.21
N ARG A 172 0.83 -35.42 26.39
CA ARG A 172 0.87 -35.55 24.93
C ARG A 172 2.05 -34.80 24.28
N THR A 173 2.37 -33.61 24.79
CA THR A 173 3.44 -32.76 24.27
C THR A 173 4.80 -33.31 24.70
N VAL A 174 4.89 -33.85 25.91
CA VAL A 174 6.10 -34.55 26.39
C VAL A 174 6.38 -35.78 25.53
N ASP A 175 5.37 -36.61 25.24
CA ASP A 175 5.53 -37.81 24.40
C ASP A 175 5.95 -37.47 22.96
N VAL A 176 5.35 -36.45 22.34
CA VAL A 176 5.77 -35.97 21.01
C VAL A 176 7.21 -35.47 21.01
N THR A 177 7.63 -34.80 22.08
CA THR A 177 8.99 -34.24 22.22
C THR A 177 10.04 -35.34 22.43
N LEU A 178 9.67 -36.41 23.12
CA LEU A 178 10.54 -37.55 23.41
C LEU A 178 10.58 -38.60 22.28
N ARG A 179 9.65 -38.53 21.30
CA ARG A 179 9.68 -39.44 20.15
C ARG A 179 10.99 -39.28 19.37
N PRO A 180 11.69 -40.38 19.05
CA PRO A 180 12.83 -40.32 18.14
C PRO A 180 12.35 -39.77 16.78
N LYS A 181 13.09 -38.83 16.19
CA LYS A 181 12.85 -38.41 14.81
C LYS A 181 12.98 -39.65 13.93
N GLN A 182 11.91 -40.02 13.22
CA GLN A 182 12.02 -41.03 12.17
C GLN A 182 12.97 -40.51 11.07
N PRO A 183 13.83 -41.37 10.51
CA PRO A 183 14.80 -41.03 9.48
C PRO A 183 14.13 -40.54 8.18
#